data_AF-A0A507ZTJ3-F1
#
_entry.id   AF-A0A507ZTJ3-F1
#
_cell.length_a   1.000
_cell.length_b   1.000
_cell.length_c   1.000
_cell.angle_alpha   90.00
_cell.angle_beta   90.00
_cell.angle_gamma   90.00
#
_symmetry.space_group_name_H-M   'P 1'
#
loop_
_entity.id
_entity.type
_entity.pdbx_description
1 polymer ?
#
loop_
_entity_poly.entity_id
_entity_poly.type
_entity_poly.pdbx_seq_one_letter_code
_entity_poly.pdbx_strand_id
1 'polypeptide(L)'
;MSAAAMDYEQAGELKIGQVGIANLRIRSLDVARLVDEMRQRVQRAPRLFARAAVVIDFGGLSQLPDAATARALIDGLVEAGVLPVALAYGTTETERLSEALGLPLL
;
A
#
# COMPACT_ATOMS: atom_id res chain seq x y z
N MET A 1 15.85 45.67 20.12
CA MET A 1 15.61 44.23 19.93
C MET A 1 14.12 44.03 19.76
N SER A 2 13.65 43.80 18.53
CA SER A 2 12.22 43.60 18.27
C SER A 2 11.82 42.19 18.70
N ALA A 3 10.81 42.07 19.55
CA ALA A 3 10.26 40.78 19.93
C ALA A 3 9.64 40.12 18.70
N ALA A 4 10.12 38.92 18.33
CA ALA A 4 9.44 38.10 17.35
C ALA A 4 8.02 37.81 17.89
N ALA A 5 7.00 38.34 17.22
CA ALA A 5 5.63 37.95 17.50
C ALA A 5 5.52 36.45 17.23
N MET A 6 5.26 35.67 18.27
CA MET A 6 4.95 34.24 18.12
C MET A 6 3.68 34.16 17.28
N ASP A 7 3.81 33.67 16.05
CA ASP A 7 2.69 33.38 15.18
C ASP A 7 2.04 32.09 15.67
N TYR A 8 0.82 32.22 16.20
CA TYR A 8 0.00 31.13 16.72
C TYR A 8 -0.97 30.59 15.67
N GLU A 9 -0.90 31.06 14.42
CA GLU A 9 -1.75 30.54 13.35
C GLU A 9 -1.38 29.08 13.04
N GLN A 10 -2.41 28.23 13.03
CA GLN A 10 -2.21 26.81 12.77
C GLN A 10 -1.88 26.60 11.29
N ALA A 11 -0.70 26.01 11.00
CA ALA A 11 -0.25 25.77 9.63
C ALA A 11 -1.09 24.77 8.83
N GLY A 12 -1.98 24.00 9.49
CA GLY A 12 -2.84 23.03 8.82
C GLY A 12 -3.78 22.30 9.76
N GLU A 13 -4.81 21.67 9.18
CA GLU A 13 -5.86 20.94 9.90
C GLU A 13 -5.71 19.43 9.70
N LEU A 14 -5.82 18.65 10.77
CA LEU A 14 -5.86 17.19 10.72
C LEU A 14 -7.30 16.70 10.91
N LYS A 15 -7.80 15.93 9.94
CA LYS A 15 -9.12 15.29 10.01
C LYS A 15 -8.98 13.79 9.76
N ILE A 16 -9.78 13.02 10.49
CA ILE A 16 -9.94 11.58 10.27
C ILE A 16 -11.30 11.35 9.61
N GLY A 17 -11.35 10.43 8.66
CA GLY A 17 -12.57 10.09 7.93
C GLY A 17 -12.49 8.70 7.30
N GLN A 18 -13.65 8.18 6.92
CA GLN A 18 -13.73 6.91 6.21
C GLN A 18 -13.28 7.10 4.76
N VAL A 19 -12.33 6.27 4.32
CA VAL A 19 -11.81 6.25 2.95
C VAL A 19 -12.01 4.88 2.33
N GLY A 20 -12.49 4.85 1.08
CA GLY A 20 -12.56 3.62 0.30
C GLY A 20 -11.19 3.33 -0.32
N ILE A 21 -10.58 2.20 0.03
CA ILE A 21 -9.28 1.78 -0.52
C ILE A 21 -9.42 0.38 -1.12
N ALA A 22 -8.80 0.13 -2.27
CA ALA A 22 -8.80 -1.19 -2.87
C ALA A 22 -7.95 -2.16 -2.04
N ASN A 23 -8.49 -3.35 -1.78
CA ASN A 23 -7.75 -4.41 -1.09
C ASN A 23 -7.43 -5.52 -2.08
N LEU A 24 -6.13 -5.84 -2.21
CA LEU A 24 -5.63 -6.95 -3.01
C LEU A 24 -5.23 -8.10 -2.08
N ARG A 25 -6.15 -9.06 -1.92
CA ARG A 25 -5.87 -10.28 -1.16
C ARG A 25 -5.15 -11.33 -2.00
N ILE A 26 -3.94 -11.69 -1.57
CA ILE A 26 -3.09 -12.68 -2.22
C ILE A 26 -3.49 -14.07 -1.74
N ARG A 27 -3.88 -14.93 -2.69
CA ARG A 27 -4.26 -16.33 -2.43
C ARG A 27 -3.18 -17.34 -2.82
N SER A 28 -2.30 -16.96 -3.72
CA SER A 28 -1.14 -17.72 -4.17
C SER A 28 -0.04 -16.73 -4.53
N LEU A 29 1.19 -17.03 -4.12
CA LEU A 29 2.33 -16.15 -4.32
C LEU A 29 3.03 -16.49 -5.64
N ASP A 30 2.46 -15.98 -6.73
CA ASP A 30 3.08 -15.94 -8.06
C ASP A 30 3.17 -14.47 -8.49
N VAL A 31 4.34 -13.86 -8.24
CA VAL A 31 4.55 -12.42 -8.42
C VAL A 31 4.31 -12.01 -9.87
N ALA A 32 4.86 -12.76 -10.83
CA ALA A 32 4.73 -12.44 -12.25
C ALA A 32 3.26 -12.46 -12.68
N ARG A 33 2.53 -13.51 -12.29
CA ARG A 33 1.10 -13.62 -12.60
C ARG A 33 0.28 -12.51 -11.96
N LEU A 34 0.54 -12.17 -10.69
CA LEU A 34 -0.16 -11.09 -9.99
C LEU A 34 0.03 -9.73 -10.68
N VAL A 35 1.26 -9.44 -11.12
CA VAL A 35 1.60 -8.21 -11.83
C VAL A 35 0.90 -8.15 -13.20
N ASP A 36 0.92 -9.24 -13.96
CA ASP A 36 0.26 -9.30 -15.26
C ASP A 36 -1.26 -9.18 -15.15
N GLU A 37 -1.88 -9.86 -14.18
CA GLU A 37 -3.31 -9.74 -13.90
C GLU A 37 -3.68 -8.30 -13.50
N MET A 38 -2.84 -7.63 -12.69
CA MET A 38 -3.06 -6.22 -12.34
C MET A 38 -2.94 -5.31 -13.56
N ARG A 39 -1.91 -5.51 -14.40
CA ARG A 39 -1.72 -4.73 -15.62
C ARG A 39 -2.93 -4.84 -16.55
N GLN A 40 -3.46 -6.05 -16.74
CA GLN A 40 -4.68 -6.27 -17.51
C GLN A 40 -5.89 -5.56 -16.88
N ARG A 41 -5.99 -5.56 -15.54
CA ARG A 41 -7.06 -4.89 -14.82
C ARG A 41 -7.02 -3.36 -15.01
N VAL A 42 -5.83 -2.77 -14.91
CA VAL A 42 -5.61 -1.34 -15.16
C VAL A 42 -5.91 -0.98 -16.61
N GLN A 43 -5.46 -1.79 -17.58
CA GLN A 43 -5.75 -1.56 -19.01
C GLN A 43 -7.25 -1.62 -19.34
N ARG A 44 -7.98 -2.58 -18.74
CA ARG A 44 -9.42 -2.75 -18.98
C ARG A 44 -10.27 -1.63 -18.37
N ALA A 45 -9.88 -1.11 -17.21
CA ALA A 45 -10.63 -0.08 -16.51
C ALA A 45 -9.71 0.98 -15.88
N PRO A 46 -9.03 1.80 -16.69
CA PRO A 46 -8.03 2.74 -16.21
C PRO A 46 -8.62 3.81 -15.30
N ARG A 47 -9.88 4.24 -15.53
CA ARG A 47 -10.56 5.21 -14.66
C ARG A 47 -10.81 4.70 -13.24
N LEU A 48 -10.81 3.38 -13.04
CA LEU A 48 -11.02 2.76 -11.73
C LEU A 48 -9.70 2.39 -11.06
N PHE A 49 -8.71 1.93 -11.84
CA PHE A 49 -7.51 1.31 -11.27
C PHE A 49 -6.21 2.06 -11.52
N ALA A 50 -6.12 2.95 -12.51
CA ALA A 50 -4.90 3.72 -12.71
C ALA A 50 -4.63 4.59 -11.47
N ARG A 51 -3.44 4.41 -10.88
CA ARG A 51 -2.99 5.03 -9.64
C ARG A 51 -3.89 4.75 -8.43
N ALA A 52 -4.70 3.69 -8.46
CA ALA A 52 -5.50 3.31 -7.29
C ALA A 52 -4.59 3.00 -6.11
N ALA A 53 -4.94 3.52 -4.93
CA ALA A 53 -4.32 3.12 -3.67
C ALA A 53 -4.74 1.68 -3.36
N VAL A 54 -3.77 0.80 -3.08
CA VAL A 54 -3.97 -0.63 -2.85
C VAL A 54 -3.36 -1.05 -1.52
N VAL A 55 -4.15 -1.70 -0.68
CA VAL A 55 -3.67 -2.48 0.47
C VAL A 55 -3.35 -3.89 0.00
N ILE A 56 -2.15 -4.39 0.29
CA ILE A 56 -1.77 -5.78 0.00
C ILE A 56 -2.12 -6.64 1.22
N ASP A 57 -3.00 -7.62 1.04
CA ASP A 57 -3.43 -8.55 2.09
C ASP A 57 -2.80 -9.94 1.85
N PHE A 58 -1.84 -10.31 2.68
CA PHE A 58 -1.21 -11.64 2.66
C PHE A 58 -1.94 -12.68 3.52
N GLY A 59 -3.04 -12.34 4.21
CA GLY A 59 -3.81 -13.25 5.06
C GLY A 59 -4.53 -14.38 4.31
N GLY A 60 -4.41 -14.45 2.97
CA GLY A 60 -4.81 -15.60 2.17
C GLY A 60 -3.71 -16.66 2.00
N LEU A 61 -2.48 -16.39 2.45
CA LEU A 61 -1.34 -17.31 2.37
C LEU A 61 -1.16 -18.08 3.68
N SER A 62 -0.62 -19.30 3.59
CA SER A 62 -0.22 -20.08 4.77
C SER A 62 1.07 -19.55 5.42
N GLN A 63 1.92 -18.89 4.62
CA GLN A 63 3.19 -18.31 5.04
C GLN A 63 3.38 -16.97 4.34
N LEU A 64 3.96 -16.01 5.06
CA LEU A 64 4.31 -14.72 4.49
C LEU A 64 5.48 -14.84 3.51
N PRO A 65 5.51 -14.04 2.43
CA PRO A 65 6.71 -13.86 1.65
C PRO A 65 7.82 -13.25 2.49
N ASP A 66 9.07 -13.50 2.09
CA ASP A 66 10.18 -12.70 2.58
C ASP A 66 10.11 -11.25 2.04
N ALA A 67 10.92 -10.36 2.64
CA ALA A 67 10.92 -8.94 2.29
C ALA A 67 11.33 -8.69 0.82
N ALA A 68 12.23 -9.50 0.26
CA ALA A 68 12.68 -9.34 -1.12
C ALA A 68 11.56 -9.67 -2.12
N THR A 69 10.84 -10.76 -1.87
CA THR A 69 9.70 -11.21 -2.70
C THR A 69 8.53 -10.25 -2.58
N ALA A 70 8.23 -9.78 -1.37
CA ALA A 70 7.21 -8.76 -1.15
C ALA A 70 7.55 -7.43 -1.85
N ARG A 71 8.83 -7.01 -1.81
CA ARG A 71 9.32 -5.84 -2.54
C ARG A 71 9.13 -6.00 -4.05
N ALA A 72 9.52 -7.15 -4.60
CA ALA A 72 9.35 -7.42 -6.03
C ALA A 72 7.87 -7.34 -6.46
N LEU A 73 6.94 -7.83 -5.63
CA LEU A 73 5.50 -7.67 -5.87
C LEU A 73 5.08 -6.20 -5.85
N ILE A 74 5.52 -5.42 -4.86
CA ILE A 74 5.19 -3.99 -4.74
C ILE A 74 5.68 -3.23 -5.98
N ASP A 75 6.93 -3.43 -6.36
CA ASP A 75 7.55 -2.72 -7.49
C ASP A 75 6.84 -3.09 -8.81
N GLY A 76 6.55 -4.38 -9.01
CA GLY A 76 5.79 -4.83 -10.18
C GLY A 76 4.35 -4.30 -10.21
N LEU A 77 3.69 -4.16 -9.06
CA LEU A 77 2.36 -3.54 -8.98
C LEU A 77 2.39 -2.04 -9.31
N VAL A 78 3.45 -1.34 -8.89
CA VAL A 78 3.69 0.07 -9.30
C VAL A 78 3.86 0.16 -10.82
N GLU A 79 4.66 -0.70 -11.41
CA GLU A 79 4.83 -0.77 -12.87
C GLU A 79 3.53 -1.16 -13.60
N ALA A 80 2.68 -1.99 -12.98
CA ALA A 80 1.35 -2.33 -13.51
C ALA A 80 0.36 -1.16 -13.45
N GLY A 81 0.68 -0.10 -12.70
CA GLY A 81 -0.05 1.17 -12.68
C GLY A 81 -0.90 1.42 -11.44
N VAL A 82 -0.79 0.61 -10.38
CA VAL A 82 -1.44 0.88 -9.08
C VAL A 82 -0.42 1.41 -8.05
N LEU A 83 -0.89 1.84 -6.88
CA LEU A 83 -0.05 2.36 -5.81
C LEU A 83 -0.25 1.53 -4.55
N PRO A 84 0.64 0.56 -4.25
CA PRO A 84 0.65 -0.10 -2.95
C PRO A 84 0.93 0.93 -1.84
N VAL A 85 0.02 1.06 -0.88
CA VAL A 85 0.11 2.07 0.19
C VAL A 85 0.26 1.48 1.59
N ALA A 86 -0.07 0.20 1.78
CA ALA A 86 -0.03 -0.46 3.07
C ALA A 86 -0.06 -1.99 2.92
N LEU A 87 0.30 -2.69 4.00
CA LEU A 87 -0.08 -4.09 4.20
C LEU A 87 -1.33 -4.18 5.08
N ALA A 88 -2.15 -5.19 4.87
CA ALA A 88 -3.26 -5.47 5.77
C ALA A 88 -2.74 -5.96 7.13
N TYR A 89 -3.27 -5.43 8.23
CA TYR A 89 -2.96 -5.92 9.58
C TYR A 89 -3.37 -7.38 9.77
N GLY A 90 -2.65 -8.12 10.62
CA GLY A 90 -3.11 -9.45 11.04
C GLY A 90 -2.20 -10.22 11.99
N THR A 91 -0.89 -10.14 11.82
CA THR A 91 0.10 -10.89 12.63
C THR A 91 1.34 -10.05 12.94
N THR A 92 2.10 -10.44 13.96
CA THR A 92 3.39 -9.81 14.29
C THR A 92 4.44 -10.02 13.20
N GLU A 93 4.35 -11.11 12.44
CA GLU A 93 5.18 -11.32 11.26
C GLU A 93 4.86 -10.31 10.15
N THR A 94 3.56 -10.01 9.92
CA THR A 94 3.15 -8.97 8.96
C THR A 94 3.62 -7.59 9.40
N GLU A 95 3.57 -7.30 10.71
CA GLU A 95 4.08 -6.05 11.28
C GLU A 95 5.58 -5.87 11.00
N ARG A 96 6.39 -6.88 11.33
CA ARG A 96 7.83 -6.87 11.00
C ARG A 96 8.12 -6.72 9.51
N LEU A 97 7.32 -7.38 8.66
CA LEU A 97 7.44 -7.24 7.21
C LEU A 97 7.10 -5.82 6.76
N SER A 98 6.07 -5.20 7.34
CA SER A 98 5.67 -3.81 7.02
C SER A 98 6.76 -2.80 7.36
N GLU A 99 7.41 -2.96 8.53
CA GLU A 99 8.55 -2.16 8.95
C GLU A 99 9.73 -2.32 7.99
N ALA A 100 10.07 -3.57 7.64
CA ALA A 100 11.15 -3.86 6.68
C ALA A 100 10.89 -3.29 5.29
N LEU A 101 9.62 -3.16 4.90
CA LEU A 101 9.21 -2.57 3.62
C LEU A 101 8.98 -1.05 3.69
N GLY A 102 9.01 -0.45 4.88
CA GLY A 102 8.69 0.97 5.07
C GLY A 102 7.24 1.31 4.71
N LEU A 103 6.31 0.37 4.91
CA LEU A 103 4.88 0.55 4.64
C LEU A 103 4.07 0.53 5.94
N PRO A 104 3.01 1.34 6.06
CA PRO A 104 2.10 1.26 7.19
C PRO A 104 1.24 -0.01 7.14
N LEU A 105 0.58 -0.30 8.26
CA LEU A 105 -0.49 -1.30 8.36
C LEU A 105 -1.85 -0.60 8.32
N LEU A 106 -2.81 -1.23 7.64
CA LEU A 106 -4.23 -0.81 7.59
C LEU A 106 -5.18 -1.97 7.87
#